data_AF-A0A9P5ZG84-F1
#
_entry.id   AF-A0A9P5ZG84-F1
#
_cell.length_a   1.000
_cell.length_b   1.000
_cell.length_c   1.000
_cell.angle_alpha   90.00
_cell.angle_beta   90.00
_cell.angle_gamma   90.00
#
_symmetry.space_group_name_H-M   'P 1'
#
loop_
_entity.id
_entity.type
_entity.pdbx_description
1 polymer ?
#
loop_
_entity_poly.entity_id
_entity_poly.type
_entity_poly.pdbx_seq_one_letter_code
_entity_poly.pdbx_strand_id
1 'polypeptide(L)'
;MSQVSTSANIVARRSSGLTAEMQAQSDSTATVSPNDLLTFPPEILLHILSYLDIPDLAMIARVVPALEPLANDPVLQRYRLLIVSPSRVNHNLFGKGPHGQALRPTVPDLVHRGVLRGIERQWRMGAYFYSKSAVIQYENGRMLSRRLASNTLSSQLRKRIKSDAKASGSSGSARSSDGESFSPNVASSLLPIMRQLKWSLQRDRLAKVFKDSGMRLGVGAWLANGDIGRRILLDDEKFRLALCPDIRKTRGFFEKLSKT
;
A
#
# COMPACT_ATOMS: atom_id res chain seq x y z
N MET A 1 45.59 -45.08 -73.51
CA MET A 1 45.39 -46.32 -72.73
C MET A 1 45.19 -45.90 -71.28
N SER A 2 44.13 -46.19 -70.54
CA SER A 2 42.88 -46.90 -70.78
C SER A 2 41.96 -46.57 -69.58
N GLN A 3 40.68 -46.29 -69.89
CA GLN A 3 39.46 -46.71 -69.15
C GLN A 3 39.26 -46.15 -67.72
N VAL A 4 38.22 -45.36 -67.41
CA VAL A 4 36.74 -45.51 -67.54
C VAL A 4 36.15 -46.72 -66.80
N SER A 5 35.46 -46.46 -65.68
CA SER A 5 34.21 -47.10 -65.17
C SER A 5 33.90 -46.48 -63.79
N THR A 6 32.83 -45.70 -63.56
CA THR A 6 31.37 -45.95 -63.59
C THR A 6 30.89 -46.95 -62.52
N SER A 7 30.17 -46.44 -61.51
CA SER A 7 28.93 -46.97 -60.89
C SER A 7 28.79 -46.41 -59.46
N ALA A 8 27.92 -45.44 -59.23
CA ALA A 8 26.50 -45.62 -58.86
C ALA A 8 26.32 -46.21 -57.45
N ASN A 9 25.85 -45.38 -56.50
CA ASN A 9 24.91 -45.87 -55.51
C ASN A 9 23.95 -44.76 -55.04
N ILE A 10 22.68 -45.01 -55.31
CA ILE A 10 21.49 -44.24 -54.94
C ILE A 10 20.96 -44.89 -53.65
N VAL A 11 20.86 -44.17 -52.53
CA VAL A 11 19.88 -44.47 -51.48
C VAL A 11 19.38 -43.18 -50.83
N ALA A 12 18.05 -43.08 -50.79
CA ALA A 12 17.22 -42.01 -50.28
C ALA A 12 17.40 -41.69 -48.79
N ARG A 13 17.10 -40.43 -48.42
CA ARG A 13 16.19 -40.03 -47.32
C ARG A 13 16.05 -38.50 -47.34
N ARG A 14 14.97 -37.95 -47.89
CA ARG A 14 13.73 -37.57 -47.18
C ARG A 14 13.97 -36.78 -45.88
N SER A 15 13.47 -35.54 -45.93
CA SER A 15 12.77 -34.80 -44.87
C SER A 15 13.57 -34.31 -43.66
N SER A 16 14.00 -33.05 -43.75
CA SER A 16 13.83 -32.02 -42.71
C SER A 16 14.04 -30.67 -43.42
N GLY A 17 13.01 -29.85 -43.60
CA GLY A 17 12.47 -29.02 -42.52
C GLY A 17 13.35 -27.77 -42.44
N LEU A 18 13.20 -26.76 -43.31
CA LEU A 18 12.28 -25.64 -43.10
C LEU A 18 12.42 -24.99 -41.71
N THR A 19 13.65 -24.64 -41.30
CA THR A 19 13.93 -23.61 -40.28
C THR A 19 15.32 -23.02 -40.52
N ALA A 20 15.48 -22.18 -41.55
CA ALA A 20 16.76 -21.50 -41.82
C ALA A 20 16.61 -20.01 -42.19
N GLU A 21 15.44 -19.41 -41.97
CA GLU A 21 15.19 -17.98 -42.27
C GLU A 21 14.56 -17.22 -41.09
N MET A 22 14.96 -17.53 -39.86
CA MET A 22 14.46 -16.78 -38.68
C MET A 22 15.52 -16.59 -37.58
N GLN A 23 16.77 -16.34 -37.98
CA GLN A 23 17.86 -15.97 -37.07
C GLN A 23 18.86 -15.05 -37.78
N ALA A 24 18.35 -13.93 -38.31
CA ALA A 24 19.14 -12.78 -38.75
C ALA A 24 18.48 -11.50 -38.22
N GLN A 25 18.27 -11.47 -36.91
CA GLN A 25 17.84 -10.29 -36.14
C GLN A 25 18.25 -10.48 -34.67
N SER A 26 19.50 -10.89 -34.46
CA SER A 26 20.16 -10.82 -33.17
C SER A 26 21.09 -9.61 -33.20
N ASP A 27 20.79 -8.67 -32.31
CA ASP A 27 21.75 -7.76 -31.70
C ASP A 27 22.51 -6.79 -32.61
N SER A 28 21.81 -5.74 -33.05
CA SER A 28 22.43 -4.41 -33.11
C SER A 28 22.52 -3.84 -31.69
N THR A 29 23.21 -4.53 -30.78
CA THR A 29 23.72 -3.89 -29.58
C THR A 29 24.86 -3.01 -30.07
N ALA A 30 24.55 -1.72 -30.25
CA ALA A 30 25.58 -0.71 -30.45
C ALA A 30 26.61 -0.92 -29.35
N THR A 31 27.79 -1.42 -29.71
CA THR A 31 28.95 -1.42 -28.84
C THR A 31 29.30 0.05 -28.63
N VAL A 32 28.63 0.67 -27.65
CA VAL A 32 28.96 2.01 -27.14
C VAL A 32 30.43 1.91 -26.77
N SER A 33 31.27 2.47 -27.63
CA SER A 33 32.70 2.43 -27.41
C SER A 33 32.92 3.30 -26.16
N PRO A 34 33.80 2.91 -25.22
CA PRO A 34 34.06 3.71 -24.01
C PRO A 34 34.59 5.12 -24.32
N ASN A 35 34.84 5.43 -25.59
CA ASN A 35 35.32 6.70 -26.11
C ASN A 35 34.19 7.63 -26.59
N ASP A 36 32.92 7.23 -26.55
CA ASP A 36 31.81 8.09 -27.02
C ASP A 36 31.71 9.39 -26.21
N LEU A 37 32.20 9.40 -24.96
CA LEU A 37 32.32 10.59 -24.12
C LEU A 37 33.35 11.60 -24.65
N LEU A 38 34.38 11.16 -25.36
CA LEU A 38 35.40 12.04 -25.94
C LEU A 38 34.94 12.71 -27.25
N THR A 39 33.76 12.33 -27.75
CA THR A 39 33.13 12.95 -28.93
C THR A 39 32.59 14.35 -28.60
N PHE A 40 32.37 14.65 -27.31
CA PHE A 40 31.92 15.97 -26.90
C PHE A 40 33.05 17.02 -27.02
N PRO A 41 32.71 18.26 -27.38
CA PRO A 41 33.64 19.38 -27.28
C PRO A 41 34.28 19.45 -25.88
N PRO A 42 35.59 19.72 -25.78
CA PRO A 42 36.32 19.67 -24.51
C PRO A 42 35.78 20.67 -23.48
N GLU A 43 35.20 21.79 -23.91
CA GLU A 43 34.58 22.78 -23.05
C GLU A 43 33.33 22.24 -22.36
N ILE A 44 32.50 21.50 -23.11
CA ILE A 44 31.27 20.89 -22.59
C ILE A 44 31.64 19.76 -21.62
N LEU A 45 32.63 18.95 -22.00
CA LEU A 45 33.13 17.88 -21.16
C LEU A 45 33.72 18.41 -19.85
N LEU A 46 34.53 19.48 -19.91
CA LEU A 46 35.08 20.13 -18.72
C LEU A 46 33.97 20.73 -17.86
N HIS A 47 32.95 21.35 -18.46
CA HIS A 47 31.81 21.88 -17.74
C HIS A 47 31.03 20.78 -17.00
N ILE A 48 30.72 19.66 -17.66
CA ILE A 48 30.04 18.51 -17.04
C ILE A 48 30.87 17.95 -15.89
N LEU A 49 32.16 17.69 -16.13
CA LEU A 49 33.05 17.10 -15.13
C LEU A 49 33.37 18.06 -13.98
N SER A 50 33.19 19.36 -14.15
CA SER A 50 33.38 20.36 -13.09
C SER A 50 32.39 20.21 -11.93
N TYR A 51 31.18 19.68 -12.19
CA TYR A 51 30.15 19.45 -11.17
C TYR A 51 30.24 18.09 -10.48
N LEU A 52 31.13 17.21 -10.97
CA LEU A 52 31.28 15.86 -10.46
C LEU A 52 32.20 15.83 -9.23
N ASP A 53 31.85 15.01 -8.24
CA ASP A 53 32.64 14.85 -7.03
C ASP A 53 34.01 14.21 -7.31
N ILE A 54 34.96 14.47 -6.42
CA ILE A 54 36.33 13.92 -6.48
C ILE A 54 36.33 12.37 -6.52
N PRO A 55 35.63 11.64 -5.62
CA PRO A 55 35.58 10.18 -5.70
C PRO A 55 34.97 9.67 -7.01
N ASP A 56 33.93 10.33 -7.52
CA ASP A 56 33.26 9.92 -8.75
C ASP A 56 34.18 10.12 -9.96
N LEU A 57 34.93 11.23 -10.01
CA LEU A 57 35.88 11.48 -11.08
C LEU A 57 37.07 10.50 -11.02
N ALA A 58 37.54 10.13 -9.83
CA ALA A 58 38.58 9.11 -9.67
C ALA A 58 38.11 7.74 -10.17
N MET A 59 36.83 7.42 -9.98
CA MET A 59 36.24 6.19 -10.53
C MET A 59 36.11 6.25 -12.06
N ILE A 60 35.70 7.39 -12.62
CA ILE A 60 35.64 7.58 -14.09
C ILE A 60 37.04 7.53 -14.70
N ALA A 61 38.05 8.14 -14.08
CA ALA A 61 39.43 8.09 -14.56
C ALA A 61 40.00 6.67 -14.63
N ARG A 62 39.56 5.76 -13.75
CA ARG A 62 39.92 4.33 -13.83
C ARG A 62 39.32 3.62 -15.03
N VAL A 63 38.13 4.05 -15.48
CA VAL A 63 37.44 3.47 -16.64
C VAL A 63 37.90 4.13 -17.94
N VAL A 64 38.18 5.42 -17.91
CA VAL A 64 38.62 6.24 -19.05
C VAL A 64 39.93 6.95 -18.67
N PRO A 65 41.10 6.33 -18.91
CA PRO A 65 42.40 6.87 -18.52
C PRO A 65 42.70 8.25 -19.12
N ALA A 66 42.09 8.60 -20.24
CA ALA A 66 42.23 9.92 -20.86
C ALA A 66 41.76 11.08 -19.96
N LEU A 67 40.93 10.81 -18.95
CA LEU A 67 40.44 11.80 -17.98
C LEU A 67 41.26 11.88 -16.69
N GLU A 68 42.27 11.02 -16.53
CA GLU A 68 43.21 11.04 -15.41
C GLU A 68 43.87 12.41 -15.16
N PRO A 69 44.39 13.14 -16.17
CA PRO A 69 44.99 14.46 -15.92
C PRO A 69 43.98 15.47 -15.38
N LEU A 70 42.71 15.37 -15.79
CA LEU A 70 41.65 16.24 -15.30
C LEU A 70 41.22 15.88 -13.87
N ALA A 71 41.31 14.60 -13.50
CA ALA A 71 41.06 14.13 -12.14
C ALA A 71 42.15 14.56 -11.16
N ASN A 72 43.40 14.61 -11.63
CA ASN A 72 44.58 14.98 -10.86
C ASN A 72 44.90 16.48 -10.89
N ASP A 73 44.13 17.30 -11.60
CA ASP A 73 44.36 18.74 -11.67
C ASP A 73 44.09 19.43 -10.31
N PRO A 74 45.11 20.02 -9.66
CA PRO A 74 44.97 20.64 -8.34
C PRO A 74 44.07 21.88 -8.36
N VAL A 75 43.96 22.60 -9.48
CA VAL A 75 43.13 23.81 -9.58
C VAL A 75 41.66 23.42 -9.59
N LEU A 76 41.30 22.42 -10.40
CA LEU A 76 39.94 21.88 -10.44
C LEU A 76 39.56 21.19 -9.14
N GLN A 77 40.47 20.46 -8.50
CA GLN A 77 40.24 19.90 -7.17
C GLN A 77 39.97 20.98 -6.14
N ARG A 78 40.76 22.06 -6.12
CA ARG A 78 40.55 23.19 -5.22
C ARG A 78 39.22 23.90 -5.47
N TYR A 79 38.86 24.13 -6.73
CA TYR A 79 37.56 24.70 -7.11
C TYR A 79 36.40 23.83 -6.59
N ARG A 80 36.49 22.52 -6.77
CA ARG A 80 35.46 21.58 -6.30
C ARG A 80 35.32 21.60 -4.79
N LEU A 81 36.42 21.53 -4.05
CA LEU A 81 36.39 21.57 -2.59
C LEU A 81 35.82 22.87 -2.04
N LEU A 82 36.11 24.01 -2.68
CA LEU A 82 35.71 25.31 -2.17
C LEU A 82 34.31 25.74 -2.61
N ILE A 83 33.86 25.30 -3.79
CA ILE A 83 32.63 25.83 -4.41
C ILE A 83 31.60 24.71 -4.60
N VAL A 84 31.98 23.62 -5.25
CA VAL A 84 31.04 22.55 -5.62
C VAL A 84 30.61 21.75 -4.39
N SER A 85 31.54 21.27 -3.58
CA SER A 85 31.24 20.46 -2.39
C SER A 85 30.35 21.22 -1.39
N PRO A 86 30.63 22.49 -1.03
CA PRO A 86 29.74 23.24 -0.15
C PRO A 86 28.37 23.52 -0.77
N SER A 87 28.31 23.81 -2.08
CA SER A 87 27.04 24.03 -2.77
C SER A 87 26.17 22.77 -2.80
N ARG A 88 26.77 21.59 -2.99
CA ARG A 88 26.06 20.31 -2.95
C ARG A 88 25.62 19.94 -1.54
N VAL A 89 26.47 20.17 -0.54
CA VAL A 89 26.09 20.00 0.87
C VAL A 89 24.93 20.93 1.21
N ASN A 90 24.97 22.18 0.78
CA ASN A 90 23.87 23.13 0.95
C ASN A 90 22.59 22.65 0.25
N HIS A 91 22.68 22.19 -1.00
CA HIS A 91 21.56 21.61 -1.72
C HIS A 91 21.00 20.35 -1.02
N ASN A 92 21.84 19.44 -0.51
CA ASN A 92 21.37 18.24 0.16
C ASN A 92 20.79 18.51 1.56
N LEU A 93 21.31 19.51 2.26
CA LEU A 93 20.84 19.89 3.60
C LEU A 93 19.60 20.78 3.58
N PHE A 94 19.45 21.63 2.56
CA PHE A 94 18.42 22.69 2.52
C PHE A 94 17.63 22.72 1.21
N GLY A 95 17.99 21.93 0.22
CA GLY A 95 17.27 21.82 -1.03
C GLY A 95 15.94 21.11 -0.88
N LYS A 96 15.07 21.38 -1.85
CA LYS A 96 13.75 20.77 -1.97
C LYS A 96 13.75 19.92 -3.23
N GLY A 97 13.24 18.70 -3.12
CA GLY A 97 13.02 17.81 -4.25
C GLY A 97 11.95 18.33 -5.21
N PRO A 98 11.71 17.63 -6.33
CA PRO A 98 10.74 18.04 -7.36
C PRO A 98 9.30 18.14 -6.83
N HIS A 99 8.97 17.38 -5.79
CA HIS A 99 7.66 17.42 -5.12
C HIS A 99 7.61 18.44 -3.97
N GLY A 100 8.59 19.34 -3.85
CA GLY A 100 8.67 20.36 -2.80
C GLY A 100 9.06 19.83 -1.41
N GLN A 101 9.32 18.53 -1.27
CA GLN A 101 9.77 17.92 -0.02
C GLN A 101 11.22 18.27 0.26
N ALA A 102 11.56 18.62 1.50
CA ALA A 102 12.95 18.86 1.88
C ALA A 102 13.77 17.57 1.72
N LEU A 103 14.94 17.66 1.09
CA LEU A 103 15.87 16.53 0.97
C LEU A 103 16.38 16.07 2.35
N ARG A 104 16.53 17.02 3.27
CA ARG A 104 16.79 16.75 4.67
C ARG A 104 15.48 16.40 5.39
N PRO A 105 15.37 15.21 6.00
CA PRO A 105 14.21 14.87 6.81
C PRO A 105 14.10 15.83 7.99
N THR A 106 12.92 16.41 8.16
CA THR A 106 12.65 17.28 9.30
C THR A 106 12.51 16.44 10.57
N VAL A 107 12.61 17.06 11.75
CA VAL A 107 12.46 16.32 13.00
C VAL A 107 11.10 15.59 13.10
N PRO A 108 9.92 16.10 12.63
CA PRO A 108 8.71 15.30 12.64
C PRO A 108 8.83 14.11 11.67
N ASP A 109 9.50 14.25 10.53
CA ASP A 109 9.71 13.13 9.62
C ASP A 109 10.52 12.01 10.30
N LEU A 110 11.50 12.39 11.11
CA LEU A 110 12.29 11.45 11.91
C LEU A 110 11.46 10.79 13.04
N VAL A 111 10.48 11.50 13.61
CA VAL A 111 9.49 10.93 14.55
C VAL A 111 8.60 9.91 13.83
N HIS A 112 8.01 10.29 12.70
CA HIS A 112 7.11 9.44 11.93
C HIS A 112 7.80 8.17 11.42
N ARG A 113 9.07 8.29 11.01
CA ARG A 113 9.91 7.14 10.62
C ARG A 113 10.38 6.29 11.83
N GLY A 114 10.13 6.74 13.06
CA GLY A 114 10.54 6.05 14.27
C GLY A 114 12.05 6.07 14.56
N VAL A 115 12.79 6.92 13.85
CA VAL A 115 14.25 7.15 14.03
C VAL A 115 14.48 7.90 15.33
N LEU A 116 13.72 8.96 15.56
CA LEU A 116 13.69 9.67 16.82
C LEU A 116 12.46 9.25 17.61
N ARG A 117 12.63 9.00 18.92
CA ARG A 117 11.55 8.54 19.80
C ARG A 117 11.52 9.39 21.06
N GLY A 118 10.33 9.53 21.66
CA GLY A 118 10.17 10.23 22.95
C GLY A 118 10.21 11.76 22.90
N ILE A 119 10.16 12.34 21.71
CA ILE A 119 10.37 13.78 21.51
C ILE A 119 9.10 14.63 21.45
N GLU A 120 7.90 14.05 21.43
CA GLU A 120 6.65 14.82 21.27
C GLU A 120 6.43 15.87 22.36
N ARG A 121 6.65 15.50 23.64
CA ARG A 121 6.49 16.44 24.76
C ARG A 121 7.68 17.40 24.87
N GLN A 122 8.87 16.93 24.53
CA GLN A 122 10.10 17.70 24.71
C GLN A 122 10.35 18.72 23.62
N TRP A 123 9.93 18.41 22.39
CA TRP A 123 9.88 19.36 21.30
C TRP A 123 9.12 20.61 21.75
N ARG A 124 7.92 20.44 22.30
CA ARG A 124 7.07 21.55 22.75
C ARG A 124 7.74 22.41 23.83
N MET A 125 8.68 21.84 24.59
CA MET A 125 9.41 22.56 25.64
C MET A 125 10.79 23.05 25.20
N GLY A 126 11.20 22.84 23.93
CA GLY A 126 12.51 23.25 23.43
C GLY A 126 13.69 22.54 24.11
N ALA A 127 13.46 21.38 24.73
CA ALA A 127 14.50 20.65 25.45
C ALA A 127 15.40 19.85 24.49
N TYR A 128 16.68 19.70 24.85
CA TYR A 128 17.63 18.91 24.07
C TYR A 128 17.19 17.43 23.95
N PHE A 129 16.99 16.98 22.71
CA PHE A 129 16.45 15.67 22.35
C PHE A 129 17.28 14.47 22.84
N TYR A 130 18.55 14.69 23.16
CA TYR A 130 19.48 13.65 23.62
C TYR A 130 20.04 13.92 25.01
N SER A 131 19.36 14.77 25.80
CA SER A 131 19.70 14.91 27.20
C SER A 131 19.48 13.58 27.94
N LYS A 132 20.30 13.29 28.95
CA LYS A 132 20.14 12.06 29.77
C LYS A 132 18.72 11.96 30.37
N SER A 133 18.16 13.09 30.79
CA SER A 133 16.80 13.18 31.31
C SER A 133 15.74 12.84 30.26
N ALA A 134 15.95 13.18 28.98
CA ALA A 134 15.06 12.80 27.88
C ALA A 134 14.98 11.29 27.68
N VAL A 135 16.15 10.65 27.66
CA VAL A 135 16.24 9.19 27.50
C VAL A 135 15.52 8.50 28.65
N ILE A 136 15.79 8.90 29.90
CA ILE A 136 15.15 8.33 31.09
C ILE A 136 13.62 8.53 31.05
N GLN A 137 13.15 9.72 30.72
CA GLN A 137 11.71 10.01 30.62
C GLN A 137 11.03 9.17 29.54
N TYR A 138 11.68 9.01 28.39
CA TYR A 138 11.17 8.17 27.30
C TYR A 138 11.08 6.70 27.71
N GLU A 139 12.13 6.16 28.33
CA GLU A 139 12.16 4.77 28.80
C GLU A 139 11.08 4.51 29.85
N ASN A 140 10.95 5.42 30.83
CA ASN A 140 9.90 5.35 31.85
C ASN A 140 8.51 5.40 31.22
N GLY A 141 8.27 6.33 30.29
CA GLY A 141 7.02 6.43 29.54
C GLY A 141 6.69 5.17 28.76
N ARG A 142 7.69 4.56 28.11
CA ARG A 142 7.55 3.29 27.37
C ARG A 142 7.26 2.11 28.28
N MET A 143 7.90 2.03 29.44
CA MET A 143 7.62 0.98 30.42
C MET A 143 6.20 1.13 31.01
N LEU A 144 5.79 2.36 31.33
CA LEU A 144 4.44 2.65 31.82
C LEU A 144 3.37 2.33 30.78
N SER A 145 3.54 2.74 29.52
CA SER A 145 2.57 2.43 28.46
C SER A 145 2.43 0.93 28.23
N ARG A 146 3.54 0.18 28.27
CA ARG A 146 3.53 -1.28 28.18
C ARG A 146 2.80 -1.93 29.36
N ARG A 147 3.02 -1.44 30.59
CA ARG A 147 2.31 -1.92 31.78
C ARG A 147 0.82 -1.62 31.71
N LEU A 148 0.43 -0.42 31.28
CA LEU A 148 -0.97 -0.04 31.09
C LEU A 148 -1.64 -0.89 30.01
N ALA A 149 -0.98 -1.12 28.89
CA ALA A 149 -1.46 -2.02 27.84
C ALA A 149 -1.61 -3.47 28.36
N SER A 150 -0.63 -3.97 29.12
CA SER A 150 -0.70 -5.29 29.73
C SER A 150 -1.85 -5.41 30.74
N ASN A 151 -2.04 -4.39 31.59
CA ASN A 151 -3.09 -4.36 32.60
C ASN A 151 -4.48 -4.26 31.95
N THR A 152 -4.63 -3.43 30.93
CA THR A 152 -5.88 -3.34 30.16
C THR A 152 -6.17 -4.67 29.47
N LEU A 153 -5.22 -5.27 28.76
CA LEU A 153 -5.39 -6.57 28.12
C LEU A 153 -5.72 -7.68 29.12
N SER A 154 -4.96 -7.80 30.22
CA SER A 154 -5.24 -8.79 31.26
C SER A 154 -6.61 -8.58 31.91
N SER A 155 -7.03 -7.34 32.14
CA SER A 155 -8.37 -7.04 32.66
C SER A 155 -9.47 -7.47 31.67
N GLN A 156 -9.26 -7.21 30.38
CA GLN A 156 -10.20 -7.58 29.31
C GLN A 156 -10.26 -9.11 29.14
N LEU A 157 -9.12 -9.80 29.19
CA LEU A 157 -9.06 -11.25 29.14
C LEU A 157 -9.72 -11.90 30.36
N ARG A 158 -9.47 -11.40 31.58
CA ARG A 158 -10.14 -11.88 32.79
C ARG A 158 -11.65 -11.64 32.75
N LYS A 159 -12.10 -10.52 32.19
CA LYS A 159 -13.53 -10.25 31.98
C LYS A 159 -14.16 -11.26 31.01
N ARG A 160 -13.48 -11.59 29.90
CA ARG A 160 -13.94 -12.62 28.94
C ARG A 160 -14.06 -14.01 29.58
N ILE A 161 -13.04 -14.43 30.32
CA ILE A 161 -13.05 -15.76 30.97
C ILE A 161 -14.20 -15.84 32.00
N LYS A 162 -14.46 -14.77 32.75
CA LYS A 162 -15.55 -14.73 33.74
C LYS A 162 -16.93 -14.58 33.10
N SER A 163 -17.05 -13.91 31.95
CA SER A 163 -18.32 -13.85 31.21
C SER A 163 -18.66 -15.22 30.63
N ASP A 164 -17.71 -15.96 30.07
CA ASP A 164 -17.98 -17.31 29.54
C ASP A 164 -18.43 -18.29 30.65
N ALA A 165 -17.87 -18.17 31.86
CA ALA A 165 -18.27 -19.01 32.99
C ALA A 165 -19.69 -18.71 33.53
N LYS A 166 -20.25 -17.52 33.26
CA LYS A 166 -21.64 -17.14 33.65
C LYS A 166 -22.60 -17.04 32.46
N ALA A 167 -22.10 -17.14 31.23
CA ALA A 167 -22.86 -16.96 30.00
C ALA A 167 -23.08 -18.27 29.23
N SER A 168 -23.38 -19.37 29.94
CA SER A 168 -24.24 -20.39 29.32
C SER A 168 -25.68 -19.89 29.10
N GLY A 169 -26.02 -18.65 29.51
CA GLY A 169 -27.37 -18.08 29.36
C GLY A 169 -27.50 -16.63 28.89
N SER A 170 -26.44 -15.82 28.77
CA SER A 170 -26.60 -14.46 28.20
C SER A 170 -25.34 -13.93 27.53
N SER A 171 -25.27 -14.19 26.23
CA SER A 171 -24.36 -13.55 25.29
C SER A 171 -24.76 -12.09 25.15
N GLY A 172 -23.97 -11.19 25.72
CA GLY A 172 -24.32 -9.77 25.79
C GLY A 172 -23.11 -8.85 25.76
N SER A 173 -22.46 -8.74 24.60
CA SER A 173 -21.94 -7.43 24.14
C SER A 173 -21.56 -7.43 22.65
N ALA A 174 -22.58 -7.18 21.83
CA ALA A 174 -22.52 -6.23 20.71
C ALA A 174 -21.37 -6.32 19.69
N ARG A 175 -20.97 -7.53 19.26
CA ARG A 175 -20.34 -7.72 17.94
C ARG A 175 -20.93 -8.95 17.25
N SER A 176 -21.86 -8.69 16.34
CA SER A 176 -22.60 -9.68 15.55
C SER A 176 -23.49 -10.63 16.36
N SER A 177 -24.64 -10.11 16.81
CA SER A 177 -25.78 -10.94 17.17
C SER A 177 -26.34 -11.59 15.91
N ASP A 178 -25.85 -12.78 15.61
CA ASP A 178 -26.62 -13.87 15.04
C ASP A 178 -26.15 -15.08 15.86
N GLY A 179 -26.93 -15.51 16.85
CA GLY A 179 -26.56 -16.59 17.78
C GLY A 179 -26.18 -17.91 17.08
N GLU A 180 -26.52 -18.05 15.80
CA GLU A 180 -26.21 -19.19 14.93
C GLU A 180 -24.82 -19.08 14.28
N SER A 181 -24.22 -17.89 14.23
CA SER A 181 -22.89 -17.64 13.61
C SER A 181 -21.71 -18.15 14.44
N PHE A 182 -21.96 -18.57 15.67
CA PHE A 182 -20.96 -19.14 16.57
C PHE A 182 -21.12 -20.64 16.75
N SER A 183 -21.82 -21.32 15.83
CA SER A 183 -21.77 -22.79 15.83
C SER A 183 -20.34 -23.23 15.47
N PRO A 184 -19.71 -24.11 16.28
CA PRO A 184 -18.35 -24.60 16.00
C PRO A 184 -18.27 -25.40 14.69
N ASN A 185 -19.41 -25.69 14.07
CA ASN A 185 -19.55 -26.46 12.85
C ASN A 185 -19.46 -25.61 11.57
N VAL A 186 -19.40 -24.28 11.67
CA VAL A 186 -19.32 -23.38 10.50
C VAL A 186 -17.98 -22.63 10.50
N ALA A 187 -17.24 -22.76 9.40
CA ALA A 187 -15.98 -22.05 9.21
C ALA A 187 -16.20 -20.53 9.21
N SER A 188 -15.33 -19.79 9.90
CA SER A 188 -15.41 -18.31 10.01
C SER A 188 -15.35 -17.59 8.66
N SER A 189 -14.75 -18.22 7.64
CA SER A 189 -14.71 -17.75 6.26
C SER A 189 -16.08 -17.79 5.56
N LEU A 190 -17.00 -18.64 6.00
CA LEU A 190 -18.34 -18.80 5.42
C LEU A 190 -19.38 -17.86 6.03
N LEU A 191 -19.06 -17.22 7.17
CA LEU A 191 -19.96 -16.28 7.85
C LEU A 191 -20.46 -15.12 6.97
N PRO A 192 -19.63 -14.42 6.16
CA PRO A 192 -20.14 -13.36 5.30
C PRO A 192 -21.13 -13.90 4.25
N ILE A 193 -20.87 -15.08 3.69
CA ILE A 193 -21.73 -15.72 2.68
C ILE A 193 -23.05 -16.18 3.33
N MET A 194 -22.97 -16.80 4.50
CA MET A 194 -24.15 -17.24 5.26
C MET A 194 -25.05 -16.06 5.63
N ARG A 195 -24.47 -14.92 6.04
CA ARG A 195 -25.23 -13.68 6.31
C ARG A 195 -25.88 -13.12 5.05
N GLN A 196 -25.18 -13.10 3.92
CA GLN A 196 -25.76 -12.70 2.65
C GLN A 196 -26.94 -13.60 2.27
N LEU A 197 -26.80 -14.91 2.47
CA LEU A 197 -27.82 -15.89 2.15
C LEU A 197 -29.03 -15.75 3.08
N LYS A 198 -28.82 -15.62 4.39
CA LYS A 198 -29.89 -15.33 5.37
C LYS A 198 -30.65 -14.06 5.00
N TRP A 199 -29.94 -12.99 4.66
CA TRP A 199 -30.56 -11.73 4.23
C TRP A 199 -31.32 -11.85 2.89
N SER A 200 -30.84 -12.69 1.96
CA SER A 200 -31.58 -12.97 0.73
C SER A 200 -32.86 -13.77 1.01
N LEU A 201 -32.79 -14.82 1.83
CA LEU A 201 -33.95 -15.63 2.21
C LEU A 201 -34.99 -14.81 2.99
N GLN A 202 -34.56 -13.93 3.89
CA GLN A 202 -35.46 -13.03 4.60
C GLN A 202 -36.17 -12.07 3.63
N ARG A 203 -35.43 -11.47 2.69
CA ARG A 203 -36.02 -10.62 1.64
C ARG A 203 -37.02 -11.39 0.77
N ASP A 204 -36.70 -12.62 0.40
CA ASP A 204 -37.58 -13.46 -0.43
C ASP A 204 -38.86 -13.87 0.32
N ARG A 205 -38.74 -14.21 1.61
CA ARG A 205 -39.90 -14.49 2.48
C ARG A 205 -40.80 -13.26 2.58
N LEU A 206 -40.22 -12.07 2.82
CA LEU A 206 -40.97 -10.83 2.84
C LEU A 206 -41.64 -10.55 1.49
N ALA A 207 -40.94 -10.74 0.37
CA ALA A 207 -41.49 -10.55 -0.96
C ALA A 207 -42.69 -11.49 -1.25
N LYS A 208 -42.62 -12.76 -0.81
CA LYS A 208 -43.75 -13.69 -0.90
C LYS A 208 -44.95 -13.21 -0.08
N VAL A 209 -44.72 -12.81 1.17
CA VAL A 209 -45.77 -12.25 2.04
C VAL A 209 -46.40 -10.99 1.41
N PHE A 210 -45.60 -10.12 0.79
CA PHE A 210 -46.11 -8.92 0.11
C PHE A 210 -46.93 -9.26 -1.15
N LYS A 211 -46.57 -10.31 -1.87
CA LYS A 211 -47.30 -10.78 -3.05
C LYS A 211 -48.64 -11.41 -2.65
N ASP A 212 -48.65 -12.20 -1.58
CA ASP A 212 -49.84 -12.90 -1.08
C ASP A 212 -50.79 -11.97 -0.31
N SER A 213 -50.28 -10.90 0.33
CA SER A 213 -51.11 -9.96 1.09
C SER A 213 -51.89 -8.94 0.24
N GLY A 214 -51.78 -9.01 -1.10
CA GLY A 214 -52.57 -8.17 -2.01
C GLY A 214 -52.32 -6.67 -1.81
N MET A 215 -51.06 -6.29 -1.61
CA MET A 215 -50.67 -4.94 -1.15
C MET A 215 -50.82 -3.86 -2.24
N ARG A 216 -52.06 -3.52 -2.61
CA ARG A 216 -52.40 -2.34 -3.42
C ARG A 216 -52.46 -1.04 -2.60
N LEU A 217 -52.51 -1.13 -1.27
CA LEU A 217 -52.75 0.00 -0.34
C LEU A 217 -51.49 0.58 0.33
N GLY A 218 -50.30 0.11 -0.04
CA GLY A 218 -49.02 0.64 0.46
C GLY A 218 -48.54 0.06 1.80
N VAL A 219 -47.21 0.13 2.01
CA VAL A 219 -46.49 -0.51 3.14
C VAL A 219 -46.99 -0.03 4.51
N GLY A 220 -47.36 1.25 4.62
CA GLY A 220 -47.84 1.83 5.88
C GLY A 220 -49.21 1.29 6.31
N ALA A 221 -50.13 1.07 5.38
CA ALA A 221 -51.45 0.51 5.69
C ALA A 221 -51.36 -0.97 6.07
N TRP A 222 -50.43 -1.72 5.46
CA TRP A 222 -50.19 -3.13 5.78
C TRP A 222 -49.63 -3.32 7.21
N LEU A 223 -48.71 -2.45 7.63
CA LEU A 223 -48.18 -2.45 9.01
C LEU A 223 -49.21 -1.98 10.05
N ALA A 224 -50.08 -1.02 9.71
CA ALA A 224 -51.07 -0.47 10.63
C ALA A 224 -52.30 -1.38 10.81
N ASN A 225 -52.80 -2.01 9.73
CA ASN A 225 -54.10 -2.68 9.70
C ASN A 225 -54.03 -4.21 9.63
N GLY A 226 -52.86 -4.82 9.43
CA GLY A 226 -52.72 -6.27 9.30
C GLY A 226 -52.23 -6.96 10.57
N ASP A 227 -53.07 -7.79 11.20
CA ASP A 227 -52.65 -8.71 12.28
C ASP A 227 -51.56 -9.71 11.83
N ILE A 228 -51.47 -9.92 10.52
CA ILE A 228 -50.46 -10.76 9.86
C ILE A 228 -49.09 -10.06 9.86
N GLY A 229 -49.03 -8.74 9.66
CA GLY A 229 -47.78 -7.97 9.67
C GLY A 229 -47.15 -7.88 11.06
N ARG A 230 -47.97 -7.86 12.11
CA ARG A 230 -47.49 -7.86 13.52
C ARG A 230 -46.93 -9.22 13.97
N ARG A 231 -47.41 -10.34 13.41
CA ARG A 231 -46.96 -11.71 13.75
C ARG A 231 -45.68 -12.14 13.04
N ILE A 232 -45.40 -11.60 11.84
CA ILE A 232 -44.28 -12.07 11.00
C ILE A 232 -42.96 -11.38 11.37
N LEU A 233 -43.01 -10.14 11.89
CA LEU A 233 -41.83 -9.42 12.36
C LEU A 233 -41.60 -9.66 13.85
N LEU A 234 -40.49 -10.29 14.21
CA LEU A 234 -39.96 -10.30 15.58
C LEU A 234 -39.64 -8.87 16.02
N ASP A 235 -39.83 -8.56 17.30
CA ASP A 235 -39.78 -7.18 17.82
C ASP A 235 -38.43 -6.47 17.55
N ASP A 236 -37.33 -7.20 17.48
CA ASP A 236 -36.00 -6.65 17.15
C ASP A 236 -35.88 -6.18 15.69
N GLU A 237 -36.63 -6.78 14.76
CA GLU A 237 -36.63 -6.38 13.34
C GLU A 237 -37.55 -5.18 13.07
N LYS A 238 -38.56 -4.96 13.93
CA LYS A 238 -39.44 -3.78 13.88
C LYS A 238 -38.65 -2.48 14.08
N PHE A 239 -37.67 -2.47 14.98
CA PHE A 239 -36.81 -1.31 15.22
C PHE A 239 -35.93 -0.94 14.02
N ARG A 240 -35.44 -1.93 13.25
CA ARG A 240 -34.66 -1.65 12.03
C ARG A 240 -35.50 -1.05 10.90
N LEU A 241 -36.76 -1.47 10.75
CA LEU A 241 -37.68 -0.90 9.76
C LEU A 241 -38.24 0.47 10.21
N ALA A 242 -38.42 0.67 11.52
CA ALA A 242 -38.85 1.94 12.11
C ALA A 242 -37.77 3.04 12.09
N LEU A 243 -36.50 2.69 11.86
CA LEU A 243 -35.40 3.65 11.78
C LEU A 243 -35.32 4.41 10.45
N CYS A 244 -36.04 3.99 9.41
CA CYS A 244 -36.10 4.74 8.13
C CYS A 244 -37.49 4.71 7.46
N PRO A 245 -38.57 5.15 8.12
CA PRO A 245 -39.87 5.22 7.49
C PRO A 245 -40.01 6.58 6.78
N ASP A 246 -39.05 6.96 5.91
CA ASP A 246 -39.21 8.12 5.00
C ASP A 246 -37.96 8.50 4.17
N ILE A 247 -36.95 7.62 4.01
CA ILE A 247 -35.78 7.91 3.16
C ILE A 247 -36.17 8.35 1.73
N ARG A 248 -37.30 7.87 1.21
CA ARG A 248 -37.81 8.32 -0.10
C ARG A 248 -38.26 9.79 -0.11
N LYS A 249 -38.86 10.29 0.99
CA LYS A 249 -39.26 11.70 1.10
C LYS A 249 -38.05 12.61 1.31
N THR A 250 -37.09 12.20 2.14
CA THR A 250 -35.84 12.96 2.34
C THR A 250 -34.99 12.97 1.08
N ARG A 251 -34.88 11.85 0.37
CA ARG A 251 -34.17 11.79 -0.93
C ARG A 251 -34.83 12.70 -1.97
N GLY A 252 -36.17 12.72 -2.07
CA GLY A 252 -36.88 13.62 -2.97
C GLY A 252 -36.73 15.10 -2.63
N PHE A 253 -36.54 15.46 -1.35
CA PHE A 253 -36.19 16.82 -0.92
C PHE A 253 -34.79 17.23 -1.40
N PHE A 254 -33.78 16.37 -1.20
CA PHE A 254 -32.41 16.66 -1.64
C PHE A 254 -32.22 16.63 -3.16
N GLU A 255 -32.94 15.75 -3.88
CA GLU A 255 -32.93 15.73 -5.37
C GLU A 255 -33.61 16.98 -5.99
N LYS A 256 -34.52 17.65 -5.26
CA LYS A 256 -35.13 18.91 -5.71
C LYS A 256 -34.23 20.12 -5.48
N LEU A 257 -33.40 20.10 -4.42
CA LEU A 257 -32.44 21.16 -4.13
C LEU A 257 -31.26 21.21 -5.13
N SER A 258 -30.98 20.13 -5.85
CA SER A 258 -29.88 20.11 -6.85
C SER A 258 -30.28 20.58 -8.25
N LYS A 259 -31.54 21.01 -8.45
CA LYS A 259 -32.09 21.41 -9.76
C LYS A 259 -32.40 22.91 -9.89
N THR A 260 -31.98 23.71 -8.92
CA THR A 260 -31.93 25.18 -9.01
C THR A 260 -30.52 25.63 -9.32
#